data_AF-B1M009-F1
#
_entry.id   AF-B1M009-F1
#
_cell.length_a   1.000
_cell.length_b   1.000
_cell.length_c   1.000
_cell.angle_alpha   90.00
_cell.angle_beta   90.00
_cell.angle_gamma   90.00
#
_symmetry.space_group_name_H-M   'P 1'
#
loop_
_entity.id
_entity.type
_entity.pdbx_description
1 polymer ?
#
loop_
_entity_poly.entity_id
_entity_poly.type
_entity_poly.pdbx_seq_one_letter_code
_entity_poly.pdbx_strand_id
1 'polypeptide(L)'
;MRFERIVSLGALCQVTHQINRCFPGQPKSLFDWLVTPFSAVRCIFETQGKHLCSDVAVDKFEIICQNYGVSYHHEFPRDANVIPYITQEALETGKSKLAHKFNKMVSMLSEPTPTLFVRFLGHHGEARAWPYMNDPEVMKISEINDLCTYLASRFPALPFEMAFVYLPQFTQLEADAAADPHVHLIPLDRTANTWAGNDSDWDEIFARFDLAIPPVLAQVAEAA
;
A
#
# COMPACT_ATOMS: atom_id res chain seq x y z
N MET A 1 10.03 15.75 -10.91
CA MET A 1 10.92 15.51 -9.74
C MET A 1 11.65 14.21 -9.97
N ARG A 2 12.91 14.05 -9.54
CA ARG A 2 13.61 12.75 -9.59
C ARG A 2 13.49 12.04 -8.23
N PHE A 3 12.90 10.85 -8.18
CA PHE A 3 12.63 10.13 -6.93
C PHE A 3 13.77 9.19 -6.55
N GLU A 4 14.14 9.23 -5.27
CA GLU A 4 15.18 8.37 -4.69
C GLU A 4 14.58 7.23 -3.84
N ARG A 5 13.27 7.28 -3.59
CA ARG A 5 12.54 6.29 -2.79
C ARG A 5 11.16 6.01 -3.40
N ILE A 6 10.73 4.76 -3.30
CA ILE A 6 9.37 4.33 -3.62
C ILE A 6 8.78 3.66 -2.38
N VAL A 7 7.63 4.14 -1.93
CA VAL A 7 7.00 3.71 -0.67
C VAL A 7 5.55 3.31 -0.90
N SER A 8 5.20 2.08 -0.55
CA SER A 8 3.81 1.60 -0.58
C SER A 8 2.98 2.28 0.51
N LEU A 9 1.78 2.75 0.14
CA LEU A 9 0.69 3.13 1.06
C LEU A 9 -0.36 2.01 1.21
N GLY A 10 0.02 0.77 0.87
CA GLY A 10 -0.77 -0.43 1.11
C GLY A 10 -1.80 -0.70 0.02
N ALA A 11 -3.04 -0.97 0.46
CA ALA A 11 -4.14 -1.57 -0.29
C ALA A 11 -4.02 -3.07 -0.46
N LEU A 12 -3.11 -3.55 -1.30
CA LEU A 12 -2.88 -4.98 -1.53
C LEU A 12 -1.40 -5.32 -1.50
N CYS A 13 -1.09 -6.58 -1.21
CA CYS A 13 0.25 -7.16 -1.32
C CYS A 13 0.90 -6.96 -2.71
N GLN A 14 0.08 -6.79 -3.75
CA GLN A 14 0.51 -6.52 -5.12
C GLN A 14 1.47 -5.34 -5.25
N VAL A 15 1.20 -4.22 -4.55
CA VAL A 15 2.03 -3.01 -4.64
C VAL A 15 3.45 -3.30 -4.17
N THR A 16 3.58 -3.91 -2.99
CA THR A 16 4.87 -4.27 -2.41
C THR A 16 5.61 -5.31 -3.26
N HIS A 17 4.90 -6.29 -3.82
CA HIS A 17 5.50 -7.24 -4.74
C HIS A 17 6.13 -6.54 -5.95
N GLN A 18 5.39 -5.64 -6.58
CA GLN A 18 5.81 -4.94 -7.80
C GLN A 18 6.95 -3.95 -7.54
N ILE A 19 6.91 -3.20 -6.44
CA ILE A 19 8.05 -2.36 -6.01
C ILE A 19 9.31 -3.22 -5.81
N ASN A 20 9.20 -4.37 -5.15
CA ASN A 20 10.36 -5.23 -4.90
C ASN A 20 10.90 -5.92 -6.16
N ARG A 21 10.02 -6.23 -7.13
CA ARG A 21 10.41 -6.80 -8.42
C ARG A 21 11.23 -5.79 -9.22
N CYS A 22 10.69 -4.58 -9.41
CA CYS A 22 11.32 -3.56 -10.24
C CYS A 22 12.49 -2.88 -9.52
N PHE A 23 12.41 -2.69 -8.21
CA PHE A 23 13.36 -1.92 -7.42
C PHE A 23 13.74 -2.66 -6.12
N PRO A 24 14.49 -3.77 -6.21
CA PRO A 24 14.96 -4.46 -5.01
C PRO A 24 15.81 -3.52 -4.16
N GLY A 25 15.65 -3.60 -2.84
CA GLY A 25 16.37 -2.76 -1.88
C GLY A 25 15.68 -1.44 -1.54
N GLN A 26 14.50 -1.15 -2.10
CA GLN A 26 13.70 -0.02 -1.64
C GLN A 26 13.38 -0.11 -0.14
N PRO A 27 13.27 1.04 0.54
CA PRO A 27 12.86 1.06 1.94
C PRO A 27 11.53 0.36 2.15
N LYS A 28 11.41 -0.35 3.28
CA LYS A 28 10.18 -1.06 3.63
C LYS A 28 9.20 -0.11 4.30
N SER A 29 7.95 -0.16 3.84
CA SER A 29 6.82 0.55 4.44
C SER A 29 6.23 -0.27 5.59
N LEU A 30 5.52 0.39 6.51
CA LEU A 30 4.61 -0.30 7.42
C LEU A 30 3.55 -1.09 6.64
N PHE A 31 3.05 -0.50 5.55
CA PHE A 31 1.96 -1.05 4.75
C PHE A 31 2.41 -2.20 3.84
N ASP A 32 3.70 -2.52 3.84
CA ASP A 32 4.20 -3.62 3.05
C ASP A 32 3.60 -4.94 3.50
N TRP A 33 2.97 -5.64 2.55
CA TRP A 33 2.27 -6.91 2.76
C TRP A 33 1.04 -6.82 3.66
N LEU A 34 0.54 -5.61 3.92
CA LEU A 34 -0.74 -5.39 4.60
C LEU A 34 -1.83 -5.10 3.58
N VAL A 35 -3.02 -5.66 3.78
CA VAL A 35 -4.21 -5.24 3.03
C VAL A 35 -4.86 -4.11 3.80
N THR A 36 -4.86 -2.91 3.24
CA THR A 36 -5.11 -1.67 4.01
C THR A 36 -6.19 -0.83 3.33
N PRO A 37 -7.36 -0.61 3.96
CA PRO A 37 -8.35 0.33 3.47
C PRO A 37 -7.77 1.74 3.31
N PHE A 38 -8.34 2.57 2.44
CA PHE A 38 -7.80 3.92 2.22
C PHE A 38 -7.79 4.77 3.49
N SER A 39 -8.92 4.76 4.22
CA SER A 39 -9.10 5.48 5.50
C SER A 39 -8.07 5.07 6.56
N ALA A 40 -7.66 3.80 6.56
CA ALA A 40 -6.72 3.26 7.54
C ALA A 40 -5.34 3.92 7.46
N VAL A 41 -4.90 4.36 6.27
CA VAL A 41 -3.57 4.96 6.08
C VAL A 41 -3.40 6.19 6.98
N ARG A 42 -4.35 7.13 6.88
CA ARG A 42 -4.36 8.34 7.70
C ARG A 42 -4.55 8.02 9.18
N CYS A 43 -5.54 7.18 9.52
CA CYS A 43 -5.81 6.83 10.91
C CYS A 43 -4.58 6.22 11.61
N ILE A 44 -3.81 5.38 10.91
CA ILE A 44 -2.57 4.78 11.43
C ILE A 44 -1.52 5.85 11.71
N PHE A 45 -1.32 6.83 10.83
CA PHE A 45 -0.39 7.93 11.10
C PHE A 45 -0.83 8.80 12.28
N GLU A 46 -2.12 9.16 12.35
CA GLU A 46 -2.69 10.00 13.41
C GLU A 46 -2.55 9.36 14.79
N THR A 47 -2.79 8.05 14.86
CA THR A 47 -2.69 7.27 16.11
C THR A 47 -1.32 6.66 16.34
N GLN A 48 -0.35 6.97 15.47
CA GLN A 48 1.02 6.44 15.52
C GLN A 48 1.09 4.90 15.56
N GLY A 49 0.19 4.24 14.85
CA GLY A 49 0.09 2.78 14.80
C GLY A 49 -0.28 2.11 16.13
N LYS A 50 -0.74 2.86 17.14
CA LYS A 50 -0.99 2.36 18.51
C LYS A 50 -1.93 1.15 18.57
N HIS A 51 -2.87 1.03 17.63
CA HIS A 51 -3.87 -0.04 17.62
C HIS A 51 -3.48 -1.25 16.74
N LEU A 52 -2.29 -1.23 16.14
CA LEU A 52 -1.81 -2.35 15.33
C LEU A 52 -1.64 -3.59 16.23
N CYS A 53 -2.25 -4.70 15.82
CA CYS A 53 -2.29 -5.97 16.57
C CYS A 53 -2.84 -5.87 18.01
N SER A 54 -3.56 -4.79 18.38
CA SER A 54 -4.11 -4.66 19.74
C SER A 54 -5.50 -5.27 19.91
N ASP A 55 -6.31 -5.24 18.86
CA ASP A 55 -7.66 -5.80 18.81
C ASP A 55 -7.85 -6.40 17.43
N VAL A 56 -7.89 -7.74 17.39
CA VAL A 56 -7.92 -8.50 16.14
C VAL A 56 -8.95 -9.61 16.23
N ALA A 57 -9.59 -9.90 15.09
CA ALA A 57 -10.50 -11.02 14.96
C ALA A 57 -10.15 -11.83 13.71
N VAL A 58 -10.46 -13.12 13.74
CA VAL A 58 -10.43 -13.95 12.53
C VAL A 58 -11.72 -13.69 11.74
N ASP A 59 -11.60 -13.18 10.51
CA ASP A 59 -12.69 -13.12 9.53
C ASP A 59 -12.37 -14.06 8.36
N LYS A 60 -13.11 -15.17 8.27
CA LYS A 60 -12.91 -16.24 7.29
C LYS A 60 -11.47 -16.78 7.29
N PHE A 61 -10.63 -16.29 6.39
CA PHE A 61 -9.25 -16.74 6.17
C PHE A 61 -8.21 -15.68 6.53
N GLU A 62 -8.63 -14.60 7.18
CA GLU A 62 -7.78 -13.45 7.51
C GLU A 62 -7.89 -13.07 8.97
N ILE A 63 -6.84 -12.45 9.50
CA ILE A 63 -6.88 -11.75 10.79
C ILE A 63 -6.97 -10.27 10.52
N ILE A 64 -8.02 -9.63 11.03
CA ILE A 64 -8.34 -8.22 10.79
C ILE A 64 -8.14 -7.42 12.07
N CYS A 65 -7.42 -6.29 11.96
CA CYS A 65 -7.39 -5.26 13.00
C CYS A 65 -8.73 -4.53 13.03
N GLN A 66 -9.49 -4.69 14.11
CA GLN A 66 -10.82 -4.09 14.23
C GLN A 66 -10.78 -2.54 14.25
N ASN A 67 -9.69 -1.95 14.75
CA ASN A 67 -9.55 -0.49 14.85
C ASN A 67 -9.26 0.20 13.52
N TYR A 68 -8.61 -0.49 12.57
CA TYR A 68 -8.20 0.10 11.29
C TYR A 68 -8.81 -0.60 10.07
N GLY A 69 -9.48 -1.74 10.25
CA GLY A 69 -9.91 -2.59 9.16
C GLY A 69 -8.76 -3.20 8.34
N VAL A 70 -7.54 -3.26 8.89
CA VAL A 70 -6.37 -3.79 8.17
C VAL A 70 -6.30 -5.30 8.28
N SER A 71 -6.10 -6.00 7.17
CA SER A 71 -5.84 -7.45 7.17
C SER A 71 -4.35 -7.76 7.30
N TYR A 72 -4.06 -8.75 8.14
CA TYR A 72 -2.74 -9.23 8.50
C TYR A 72 -2.39 -10.55 7.81
N HIS A 73 -2.65 -10.64 6.51
CA HIS A 73 -2.53 -11.87 5.70
C HIS A 73 -1.21 -12.63 5.90
N HIS A 74 -0.11 -11.91 6.15
CA HIS A 74 1.25 -12.45 6.29
C HIS A 74 1.87 -12.29 7.69
N GLU A 75 1.13 -11.80 8.69
CA GLU A 75 1.70 -11.47 10.01
C GLU A 75 1.41 -12.53 11.07
N PHE A 76 0.44 -13.41 10.85
CA PHE A 76 0.01 -14.43 11.82
C PHE A 76 0.23 -15.86 11.30
N PRO A 77 0.47 -16.81 12.22
CA PRO A 77 0.61 -18.22 11.85
C PRO A 77 -0.71 -18.79 11.34
N ARG A 78 -0.59 -19.84 10.52
CA ARG A 78 -1.72 -20.56 9.92
C ARG A 78 -1.59 -22.05 10.25
N ASP A 79 -2.73 -22.72 10.39
CA ASP A 79 -2.79 -24.16 10.62
C ASP A 79 -2.60 -24.95 9.31
N ALA A 80 -2.74 -26.28 9.38
CA ALA A 80 -2.61 -27.17 8.22
C ALA A 80 -3.68 -26.93 7.14
N ASN A 81 -4.79 -26.26 7.47
CA ASN A 81 -5.86 -25.88 6.55
C ASN A 81 -5.72 -24.42 6.08
N VAL A 82 -4.58 -23.77 6.36
CA VAL A 82 -4.28 -22.38 5.98
C VAL A 82 -5.18 -21.37 6.73
N ILE A 83 -5.85 -21.79 7.80
CA ILE A 83 -6.68 -20.92 8.64
C ILE A 83 -5.75 -20.18 9.61
N PRO A 84 -5.78 -18.84 9.66
CA PRO A 84 -4.94 -18.10 10.58
C PRO A 84 -5.48 -18.25 12.00
N TYR A 85 -4.58 -18.31 12.98
CA TYR A 85 -4.96 -18.39 14.39
C TYR A 85 -4.20 -17.36 15.23
N ILE A 86 -4.85 -16.93 16.31
CA ILE A 86 -4.34 -15.88 17.20
C ILE A 86 -3.73 -16.55 18.44
N THR A 87 -2.47 -16.25 18.71
CA THR A 87 -1.82 -16.56 19.99
C THR A 87 -1.30 -15.29 20.62
N GLN A 88 -1.09 -15.29 21.94
CA GLN A 88 -0.51 -14.15 22.65
C GLN A 88 0.88 -13.79 22.09
N GLU A 89 1.71 -14.80 21.81
CA GLU A 89 3.04 -14.62 21.21
C GLU A 89 2.96 -13.99 19.82
N ALA A 90 2.01 -14.42 18.97
CA ALA A 90 1.81 -13.84 17.65
C ALA A 90 1.35 -12.38 17.72
N LEU A 91 0.47 -12.04 18.68
CA LEU A 91 0.05 -10.66 18.93
C LEU A 91 1.22 -9.77 19.36
N GLU A 92 2.04 -10.23 20.31
CA GLU A 92 3.19 -9.49 20.80
C GLU A 92 4.26 -9.29 19.71
N THR A 93 4.53 -10.35 18.95
CA THR A 93 5.45 -10.32 17.81
C THR A 93 4.97 -9.37 16.73
N GLY A 94 3.69 -9.48 16.33
CA GLY A 94 3.07 -8.61 15.32
C GLY A 94 3.10 -7.15 15.77
N LYS A 95 2.69 -6.87 17.01
CA LYS A 95 2.72 -5.51 17.58
C LYS A 95 4.13 -4.92 17.58
N SER A 96 5.12 -5.67 18.04
CA SER A 96 6.53 -5.23 18.08
C SER A 96 7.07 -4.97 16.66
N LYS A 97 6.85 -5.92 15.74
CA LYS A 97 7.30 -5.82 14.34
C LYS A 97 6.66 -4.64 13.61
N LEU A 98 5.35 -4.47 13.73
CA LEU A 98 4.63 -3.39 13.05
C LEU A 98 4.96 -2.02 13.68
N ALA A 99 5.10 -1.93 15.00
CA ALA A 99 5.58 -0.70 15.65
C ALA A 99 6.99 -0.33 15.17
N HIS A 100 7.89 -1.30 15.05
CA HIS A 100 9.23 -1.07 14.49
C HIS A 100 9.18 -0.57 13.04
N LYS A 101 8.38 -1.22 12.17
CA LYS A 101 8.20 -0.76 10.78
C LYS A 101 7.63 0.65 10.71
N PHE A 102 6.62 0.97 11.53
CA PHE A 102 6.03 2.31 11.60
C PHE A 102 7.09 3.35 11.98
N ASN A 103 7.81 3.14 13.07
CA ASN A 103 8.82 4.07 13.55
C ASN A 103 9.94 4.27 12.52
N LYS A 104 10.39 3.19 11.87
CA LYS A 104 11.40 3.26 10.81
C LYS A 104 10.89 4.06 9.60
N MET A 105 9.65 3.82 9.18
CA MET A 105 9.01 4.54 8.09
C MET A 105 8.87 6.03 8.42
N VAL A 106 8.38 6.40 9.60
CA VAL A 106 8.24 7.80 10.03
C VAL A 106 9.60 8.50 10.10
N SER A 107 10.62 7.84 10.65
CA SER A 107 11.99 8.37 10.70
C SER A 107 12.50 8.67 9.29
N MET A 108 12.35 7.71 8.37
CA MET A 108 12.76 7.85 6.98
C MET A 108 12.00 8.98 6.27
N LEU A 109 10.68 9.09 6.45
CA LEU A 109 9.86 10.13 5.81
C LEU A 109 10.09 11.53 6.38
N SER A 110 10.76 11.64 7.53
CA SER A 110 11.18 12.92 8.10
C SER A 110 12.42 13.50 7.41
N GLU A 111 13.10 12.72 6.58
CA GLU A 111 14.23 13.17 5.77
C GLU A 111 13.74 13.80 4.45
N PRO A 112 14.41 14.85 3.93
CA PRO A 112 13.99 15.57 2.72
C PRO A 112 14.37 14.82 1.44
N THR A 113 14.09 13.52 1.38
CA THR A 113 14.43 12.66 0.23
C THR A 113 13.23 12.49 -0.69
N PRO A 114 13.33 12.86 -1.98
CA PRO A 114 12.26 12.69 -2.97
C PRO A 114 11.65 11.30 -2.97
N THR A 115 10.37 11.22 -2.61
CA THR A 115 9.66 9.96 -2.41
C THR A 115 8.43 9.85 -3.31
N LEU A 116 8.35 8.77 -4.07
CA LEU A 116 7.13 8.38 -4.77
C LEU A 116 6.30 7.48 -3.85
N PHE A 117 5.14 7.96 -3.41
CA PHE A 117 4.15 7.10 -2.77
C PHE A 117 3.36 6.33 -3.82
N VAL A 118 3.09 5.05 -3.56
CA VAL A 118 2.24 4.21 -4.43
C VAL A 118 1.06 3.72 -3.63
N ARG A 119 -0.15 4.08 -4.07
CA ARG A 119 -1.42 3.58 -3.55
C ARG A 119 -2.15 2.87 -4.68
N PHE A 120 -2.67 1.69 -4.40
CA PHE A 120 -3.52 0.94 -5.33
C PHE A 120 -4.96 0.94 -4.82
N LEU A 121 -5.95 1.08 -5.70
CA LEU A 121 -7.39 1.05 -5.37
C LEU A 121 -7.87 2.14 -4.39
N GLY A 122 -9.20 2.26 -4.33
CA GLY A 122 -9.92 3.18 -3.45
C GLY A 122 -10.04 2.69 -2.01
N HIS A 123 -11.26 2.79 -1.47
CA HIS A 123 -11.56 2.52 -0.06
C HIS A 123 -11.18 1.12 0.34
N HIS A 124 -11.50 0.13 -0.51
CA HIS A 124 -11.21 -1.27 -0.28
C HIS A 124 -11.66 -1.76 1.11
N GLY A 125 -12.92 -1.45 1.45
CA GLY A 125 -13.43 -1.47 2.83
C GLY A 125 -13.38 -2.83 3.56
N GLU A 126 -13.36 -3.96 2.84
CA GLU A 126 -13.28 -5.28 3.48
C GLU A 126 -11.83 -5.77 3.70
N ALA A 127 -10.81 -5.03 3.26
CA ALA A 127 -9.40 -5.44 3.32
C ALA A 127 -9.15 -6.90 2.91
N ARG A 128 -9.82 -7.32 1.83
CA ARG A 128 -9.70 -8.67 1.29
C ARG A 128 -8.70 -8.73 0.15
N ALA A 129 -7.77 -9.67 0.25
CA ALA A 129 -6.87 -9.94 -0.87
C ALA A 129 -7.63 -10.44 -2.11
N TRP A 130 -6.98 -10.34 -3.27
CA TRP A 130 -7.46 -10.92 -4.53
C TRP A 130 -7.75 -12.44 -4.39
N PRO A 131 -8.79 -12.99 -5.03
CA PRO A 131 -9.78 -12.37 -5.93
C PRO A 131 -11.05 -11.84 -5.25
N TYR A 132 -11.08 -11.78 -3.92
CA TYR A 132 -12.29 -11.47 -3.15
C TYR A 132 -12.48 -9.98 -2.88
N MET A 133 -11.81 -9.15 -3.69
CA MET A 133 -11.84 -7.70 -3.56
C MET A 133 -13.19 -7.16 -4.00
N ASN A 134 -13.74 -6.30 -3.16
CA ASN A 134 -14.86 -5.44 -3.49
C ASN A 134 -14.53 -4.03 -3.03
N ASP A 135 -14.86 -3.03 -3.84
CA ASP A 135 -14.71 -1.61 -3.51
C ASP A 135 -16.02 -0.91 -3.87
N PRO A 136 -17.09 -1.17 -3.09
CA PRO A 136 -18.43 -0.72 -3.45
C PRO A 136 -18.63 0.79 -3.25
N GLU A 137 -17.70 1.43 -2.55
CA GLU A 137 -17.76 2.86 -2.24
C GLU A 137 -17.06 3.67 -3.33
N VAL A 138 -17.69 4.78 -3.71
CA VAL A 138 -17.13 5.71 -4.69
C VAL A 138 -15.99 6.49 -4.03
N MET A 139 -14.80 6.38 -4.62
CA MET A 139 -13.61 7.06 -4.14
C MET A 139 -13.58 8.50 -4.69
N LYS A 140 -13.62 9.49 -3.82
CA LYS A 140 -13.62 10.91 -4.21
C LYS A 140 -12.22 11.46 -4.37
N ILE A 141 -12.03 12.36 -5.34
CA ILE A 141 -10.73 13.04 -5.52
C ILE A 141 -10.39 13.89 -4.29
N SER A 142 -11.38 14.51 -3.64
CA SER A 142 -11.17 15.26 -2.39
C SER A 142 -10.55 14.42 -1.28
N GLU A 143 -10.91 13.14 -1.15
CA GLU A 143 -10.35 12.24 -0.13
C GLU A 143 -8.88 11.86 -0.44
N ILE A 144 -8.55 11.73 -1.72
CA ILE A 144 -7.16 11.56 -2.17
C ILE A 144 -6.33 12.80 -1.82
N ASN A 145 -6.87 13.99 -2.11
CA ASN A 145 -6.24 15.26 -1.80
C ASN A 145 -6.08 15.47 -0.28
N ASP A 146 -7.03 15.04 0.52
CA ASP A 146 -6.96 15.11 1.99
C ASP A 146 -5.80 14.28 2.53
N LEU A 147 -5.54 13.10 1.97
CA LEU A 147 -4.37 12.31 2.34
C LEU A 147 -3.06 13.01 1.95
N CYS A 148 -2.98 13.61 0.76
CA CYS A 148 -1.81 14.39 0.34
C CYS A 148 -1.57 15.60 1.25
N THR A 149 -2.62 16.35 1.56
CA THR A 149 -2.56 17.50 2.48
C THR A 149 -2.08 17.08 3.85
N TYR A 150 -2.59 15.94 4.36
CA TYR A 150 -2.15 15.37 5.62
C TYR A 150 -0.67 14.98 5.59
N LEU A 151 -0.21 14.27 4.55
CA LEU A 151 1.20 13.87 4.41
C LEU A 151 2.14 15.09 4.34
N ALA A 152 1.76 16.12 3.57
CA ALA A 152 2.52 17.36 3.47
C ALA A 152 2.58 18.12 4.81
N SER A 153 1.47 18.16 5.56
CA SER A 153 1.46 18.76 6.89
C SER A 153 2.30 17.97 7.90
N ARG A 154 2.26 16.63 7.82
CA ARG A 154 2.97 15.74 8.75
C ARG A 154 4.48 15.70 8.48
N PHE A 155 4.88 15.77 7.21
CA PHE A 155 6.26 15.71 6.75
C PHE A 155 6.58 16.94 5.87
N PRO A 156 6.66 18.16 6.46
CA PRO A 156 6.74 19.40 5.69
C PRO A 156 8.02 19.57 4.87
N ALA A 157 9.07 18.81 5.21
CA ALA A 157 10.34 18.83 4.48
C ALA A 157 10.42 17.74 3.39
N LEU A 158 9.42 16.85 3.28
CA LEU A 158 9.45 15.73 2.35
C LEU A 158 8.97 16.16 0.96
N PRO A 159 9.82 16.18 -0.07
CA PRO A 159 9.34 16.28 -1.44
C PRO A 159 8.72 14.94 -1.84
N PHE A 160 7.45 14.94 -2.22
CA PHE A 160 6.78 13.72 -2.66
C PHE A 160 5.79 13.95 -3.80
N GLU A 161 5.50 12.87 -4.51
CA GLU A 161 4.32 12.72 -5.36
C GLU A 161 3.65 11.37 -5.02
N MET A 162 2.39 11.19 -5.41
CA MET A 162 1.63 9.97 -5.19
C MET A 162 1.09 9.42 -6.51
N ALA A 163 1.50 8.19 -6.85
CA ALA A 163 0.84 7.38 -7.85
C ALA A 163 -0.37 6.70 -7.22
N PHE A 164 -1.57 7.20 -7.54
CA PHE A 164 -2.84 6.55 -7.19
C PHE A 164 -3.29 5.68 -8.36
N VAL A 165 -2.91 4.40 -8.31
CA VAL A 165 -3.22 3.41 -9.33
C VAL A 165 -4.58 2.80 -9.01
N TYR A 166 -5.48 2.67 -9.98
CA TYR A 166 -6.81 2.11 -9.73
C TYR A 166 -7.27 1.23 -10.90
N LEU A 167 -8.17 0.29 -10.60
CA LEU A 167 -8.82 -0.56 -11.59
C LEU A 167 -10.21 0.00 -11.89
N PRO A 168 -10.47 0.62 -13.05
CA PRO A 168 -11.76 1.26 -13.33
C PRO A 168 -12.99 0.33 -13.19
N GLN A 169 -12.79 -0.97 -13.35
CA GLN A 169 -13.81 -2.00 -13.17
C GLN A 169 -14.11 -2.37 -11.71
N PHE A 170 -13.29 -1.92 -10.75
CA PHE A 170 -13.49 -2.17 -9.32
C PHE A 170 -13.61 -0.87 -8.50
N THR A 171 -12.84 0.16 -8.84
CA THR A 171 -12.84 1.44 -8.13
C THR A 171 -13.47 2.51 -9.03
N GLN A 172 -14.64 2.99 -8.62
CA GLN A 172 -15.27 4.15 -9.23
C GLN A 172 -14.67 5.42 -8.62
N LEU A 173 -14.14 6.30 -9.48
CA LEU A 173 -13.68 7.62 -9.08
C LEU A 173 -14.77 8.67 -9.33
N GLU A 174 -14.98 9.55 -8.35
CA GLU A 174 -15.81 10.75 -8.48
C GLU A 174 -14.94 12.00 -8.47
N ALA A 175 -15.01 12.78 -9.54
CA ALA A 175 -14.27 14.03 -9.68
C ALA A 175 -15.00 15.20 -9.00
N ASP A 176 -15.12 15.13 -7.67
CA ASP A 176 -15.74 16.17 -6.85
C ASP A 176 -14.82 17.38 -6.58
N ALA A 177 -13.54 17.25 -6.92
CA ALA A 177 -12.53 18.31 -6.86
C ALA A 177 -11.47 18.13 -7.97
N ALA A 178 -10.65 19.17 -8.20
CA ALA A 178 -9.43 19.02 -8.99
C ALA A 178 -8.40 18.20 -8.19
N ALA A 179 -7.67 17.30 -8.85
CA ALA A 179 -6.62 16.53 -8.20
C ALA A 179 -5.48 17.46 -7.71
N ASP A 180 -4.98 17.19 -6.50
CA ASP A 180 -3.80 17.86 -5.97
C ASP A 180 -2.61 17.68 -6.93
N PRO A 181 -1.76 18.71 -7.15
CA PRO A 181 -0.63 18.61 -8.08
C PRO A 181 0.37 17.48 -7.79
N HIS A 182 0.40 16.95 -6.57
CA HIS A 182 1.22 15.81 -6.20
C HIS A 182 0.59 14.47 -6.60
N VAL A 183 -0.67 14.43 -7.05
CA VAL A 183 -1.42 13.20 -7.31
C VAL A 183 -1.43 12.87 -8.80
N HIS A 184 -1.00 11.65 -9.12
CA HIS A 184 -1.14 11.03 -10.43
C HIS A 184 -2.20 9.94 -10.36
N LEU A 185 -3.37 10.21 -10.95
CA LEU A 185 -4.43 9.23 -11.11
C LEU A 185 -4.09 8.32 -12.30
N ILE A 186 -3.83 7.04 -12.06
CA ILE A 186 -3.38 6.11 -13.09
C ILE A 186 -4.37 4.95 -13.20
N PRO A 187 -5.24 4.95 -14.23
CA PRO A 187 -6.07 3.79 -14.51
C PRO A 187 -5.18 2.64 -14.97
N LEU A 188 -5.50 1.45 -14.49
CA LEU A 188 -4.85 0.21 -14.87
C LEU A 188 -5.91 -0.76 -15.39
N ASP A 189 -5.81 -1.11 -16.67
CA ASP A 189 -6.68 -2.13 -17.25
C ASP A 189 -6.15 -3.49 -16.80
N ARG A 190 -6.97 -4.26 -16.09
CA ARG A 190 -6.49 -5.54 -15.58
C ARG A 190 -6.47 -6.58 -16.69
N THR A 191 -5.27 -6.97 -17.07
CA THR A 191 -5.04 -8.04 -18.06
C THR A 191 -4.69 -9.39 -17.41
N ALA A 192 -4.21 -9.41 -16.15
CA ALA A 192 -3.78 -10.63 -15.45
C ALA A 192 -4.71 -11.10 -14.32
N ASN A 193 -4.87 -12.43 -14.19
CA ASN A 193 -5.71 -13.09 -13.18
C ASN A 193 -4.97 -13.51 -11.90
N THR A 194 -3.72 -13.10 -11.71
CA THR A 194 -2.90 -13.44 -10.52
C THR A 194 -2.99 -12.35 -9.45
N TRP A 195 -2.65 -12.69 -8.20
CA TRP A 195 -2.58 -11.73 -7.09
C TRP A 195 -1.45 -10.68 -7.27
N ALA A 196 -0.42 -11.03 -8.05
CA ALA A 196 0.71 -10.17 -8.34
C ALA A 196 0.38 -9.10 -9.39
N GLY A 197 -0.76 -9.20 -10.08
CA GLY A 197 -1.08 -8.34 -11.22
C GLY A 197 -0.30 -8.71 -12.47
N ASN A 198 -0.25 -7.80 -13.44
CA ASN A 198 0.56 -7.94 -14.65
C ASN A 198 1.83 -7.10 -14.52
N ASP A 199 2.99 -7.73 -14.64
CA ASP A 199 4.30 -7.09 -14.56
C ASP A 199 4.50 -5.95 -15.58
N SER A 200 4.09 -6.13 -16.84
CA SER A 200 4.24 -5.08 -17.87
C SER A 200 3.44 -3.83 -17.53
N ASP A 201 2.23 -4.02 -17.00
CA ASP A 201 1.34 -2.93 -16.63
C ASP A 201 1.96 -2.09 -15.49
N TRP A 202 2.64 -2.73 -14.53
CA TRP A 202 3.38 -2.03 -13.47
C TRP A 202 4.68 -1.39 -13.96
N ASP A 203 5.39 -2.03 -14.88
CA ASP A 203 6.59 -1.45 -15.50
C ASP A 203 6.24 -0.13 -16.22
N GLU A 204 5.11 -0.10 -16.94
CA GLU A 204 4.59 1.11 -17.57
C GLU A 204 4.19 2.19 -16.57
N ILE A 205 3.61 1.83 -15.43
CA ILE A 205 3.32 2.79 -14.35
C ILE A 205 4.62 3.45 -13.87
N PHE A 206 5.64 2.65 -13.55
CA PHE A 206 6.89 3.17 -13.01
C PHE A 206 7.70 3.97 -14.05
N ALA A 207 7.60 3.63 -15.33
CA ALA A 207 8.24 4.38 -16.43
C ALA A 207 7.73 5.83 -16.58
N ARG A 208 6.58 6.18 -15.99
CA ARG A 208 6.05 7.55 -15.99
C ARG A 208 6.81 8.49 -15.06
N PHE A 209 7.63 7.95 -14.15
CA PHE A 209 8.32 8.72 -13.14
C PHE A 209 9.83 8.73 -13.39
N ASP A 210 10.48 9.86 -13.13
CA ASP A 210 11.94 9.96 -13.16
C ASP A 210 12.51 9.35 -11.87
N LEU A 211 13.04 8.12 -11.97
CA LEU A 211 13.57 7.38 -10.83
C LEU A 211 15.10 7.43 -10.81
N ALA A 212 15.68 7.78 -9.67
CA ALA A 212 17.12 7.70 -9.43
C ALA A 212 17.62 6.26 -9.25
N ILE A 213 16.70 5.34 -8.94
CA ILE A 213 17.01 3.93 -8.77
C ILE A 213 16.85 3.25 -10.13
N PRO A 214 17.92 2.66 -10.70
CA PRO A 214 17.77 1.91 -11.94
C PRO A 214 16.83 0.73 -11.69
N PRO A 215 15.81 0.52 -12.54
CA PRO A 215 14.98 -0.66 -12.41
C PRO A 215 15.85 -1.89 -12.67
N VAL A 216 15.72 -2.91 -11.83
CA VAL A 216 16.13 -4.26 -12.16
C VAL A 216 14.99 -4.82 -13.00
N LEU A 217 14.86 -4.32 -14.23
CA LEU A 217 14.06 -5.02 -15.22
C LEU A 217 14.66 -6.41 -15.28
N ALA A 218 13.83 -7.43 -15.04
CA ALA A 218 14.22 -8.79 -15.36
C ALA A 218 14.79 -8.72 -16.78
N GLN A 219 16.03 -9.18 -16.97
CA GLN A 219 16.51 -9.45 -18.32
C GLN A 219 15.49 -10.43 -18.89
N VAL A 220 14.48 -9.91 -19.60
CA VAL A 220 13.56 -10.74 -20.36
C VAL A 220 14.47 -11.42 -21.34
N ALA A 221 14.63 -12.71 -21.14
CA ALA A 221 15.50 -13.54 -21.92
C ALA A 221 15.15 -13.38 -23.40
N GLU A 222 15.98 -12.66 -24.15
CA GLU A 222 16.31 -13.05 -25.51
C GLU A 222 17.12 -14.36 -25.45
N ALA A 223 16.46 -15.46 -25.09
CA ALA A 223 16.95 -16.83 -25.21
C ALA A 223 15.84 -17.84 -24.89
N ALA A 224 14.98 -18.12 -25.88
CA ALA A 224 14.51 -19.46 -26.30
C ALA A 224 13.29 -19.33 -27.22
#